data_AF-A0A2T4WN96-F1
#
_entry.id   AF-A0A2T4WN96-F1
#
_cell.length_a   1.000
_cell.length_b   1.000
_cell.length_c   1.000
_cell.angle_alpha   90.00
_cell.angle_beta   90.00
_cell.angle_gamma   90.00
#
_symmetry.space_group_name_H-M   'P 1'
#
loop_
_entity.id
_entity.type
_entity.pdbx_description
1 polymer ?
#
loop_
_entity_poly.entity_id
_entity_poly.type
_entity_poly.pdbx_seq_one_letter_code
_entity_poly.pdbx_strand_id
1 'polypeptide(L)'
;MSQIDAKISSIENLANQLITDHLVVKSENQKLKEHVALLKQSLDEQSQLLQKTQAELQRVRLARGLAGSPEEANQAKAKLGSLMREIDRCIALLNE
;
A
#
# COMPACT_ATOMS: atom_id res chain seq x y z
N MET A 1 42.87 -35.53 43.71
CA MET A 1 43.07 -34.94 42.37
C MET A 1 41.92 -35.33 41.44
N SER A 2 41.66 -36.62 41.19
CA SER A 2 40.58 -37.12 40.31
C SER A 2 39.17 -36.46 40.43
N GLN A 3 38.65 -36.15 41.62
CA GLN A 3 37.33 -35.50 41.76
C GLN A 3 37.33 -34.03 41.38
N ILE A 4 38.45 -33.32 41.60
CA ILE A 4 38.58 -31.91 41.24
C ILE A 4 38.67 -31.80 39.72
N ASP A 5 39.47 -32.66 39.09
CA ASP A 5 39.61 -32.74 37.64
C ASP A 5 38.25 -33.03 36.97
N ALA A 6 37.48 -33.98 37.51
CA ALA A 6 36.13 -34.28 37.01
C ALA A 6 35.16 -33.09 37.12
N LYS A 7 35.22 -32.32 38.21
CA LYS A 7 34.41 -31.11 38.36
C LYS A 7 34.83 -30.01 37.39
N ILE A 8 36.12 -29.82 37.18
CA ILE A 8 36.65 -28.86 36.20
C ILE A 8 36.16 -29.21 34.80
N SER A 9 36.29 -30.46 34.36
CA SER A 9 35.80 -30.90 33.05
C SER A 9 34.28 -30.72 32.90
N SER A 10 33.49 -30.95 33.96
CA SER A 10 32.06 -30.70 33.93
C SER A 10 31.73 -29.21 33.74
N ILE A 11 32.47 -28.32 34.38
CA ILE A 11 32.29 -26.87 34.25
C ILE A 11 32.69 -26.41 32.84
N GLU A 12 33.80 -26.92 32.31
CA GLU A 12 34.22 -26.64 30.93
C GLU A 12 33.16 -27.07 29.91
N ASN A 13 32.57 -28.25 30.07
CA ASN A 13 31.51 -28.74 29.19
C ASN A 13 30.26 -27.84 29.27
N LEU A 14 29.83 -27.46 30.47
CA LEU A 14 28.69 -26.56 30.66
C LEU A 14 28.95 -25.17 30.07
N ALA A 15 30.16 -24.64 30.24
CA ALA A 15 30.55 -23.36 29.68
C ALA A 15 30.54 -23.40 28.14
N ASN A 16 31.11 -24.45 27.54
CA ASN A 16 31.12 -24.63 26.10
C ASN A 16 29.72 -24.80 25.52
N GLN A 17 28.84 -25.53 26.21
CA GLN A 17 27.45 -25.67 25.82
C GLN A 17 26.73 -24.32 25.88
N LEU A 18 26.88 -23.58 26.99
CA LEU A 18 26.27 -22.25 27.14
C LEU A 18 26.73 -21.26 26.06
N ILE A 19 28.02 -21.27 25.72
CA ILE A 19 28.57 -20.44 24.64
C ILE A 19 27.95 -20.82 23.30
N THR A 20 27.84 -22.12 23.01
CA THR A 20 27.26 -22.62 21.76
C THR A 20 25.81 -22.19 21.65
N ASP A 21 25.01 -22.42 22.69
CA ASP A 21 23.59 -22.05 22.73
C ASP A 21 23.43 -20.53 22.58
N HIS A 22 24.28 -19.75 23.26
CA HIS A 22 24.28 -18.30 23.13
C HIS A 22 24.56 -17.84 21.69
N LEU A 23 25.54 -18.44 21.02
CA LEU A 23 25.89 -18.09 19.64
C LEU A 23 24.76 -18.44 18.66
N VAL A 24 24.08 -19.59 18.86
CA VAL A 24 22.90 -19.98 18.08
C VAL A 24 21.78 -18.96 18.26
N VAL A 25 21.39 -18.68 19.50
CA VAL A 25 20.31 -17.72 19.79
C VAL A 25 20.64 -16.33 19.28
N LYS A 26 21.90 -15.89 19.39
CA LYS A 26 22.35 -14.60 18.86
C LYS A 26 22.21 -14.54 17.34
N SER A 27 22.60 -15.60 16.63
CA SER A 27 22.45 -15.73 15.18
C SER A 27 20.98 -15.70 14.75
N GLU A 28 20.13 -16.46 15.43
CA GLU A 28 18.68 -16.45 15.19
C GLU A 28 18.05 -15.08 15.45
N ASN A 29 18.44 -14.42 16.55
CA ASN A 29 17.95 -13.08 16.87
C ASN A 29 18.33 -12.06 15.78
N GLN A 30 19.55 -12.16 15.25
CA GLN A 30 19.99 -11.29 14.15
C GLN A 30 19.16 -11.54 12.88
N LYS A 31 18.97 -12.80 12.48
CA LYS A 31 18.11 -13.16 11.34
C LYS A 31 16.67 -12.69 11.52
N LEU A 32 16.11 -12.81 12.72
CA LEU A 32 14.76 -12.34 13.02
C LEU A 32 14.66 -10.82 12.91
N LYS A 33 15.67 -10.08 13.38
CA LYS A 33 15.72 -8.61 13.22
C LYS A 33 15.77 -8.19 11.76
N GLU A 34 16.56 -8.89 10.94
CA GLU A 34 16.63 -8.66 9.50
C GLU A 34 15.27 -8.92 8.82
N HIS A 35 14.63 -10.05 9.13
CA HIS A 35 13.28 -10.34 8.60
C HIS A 35 12.24 -9.30 9.04
N VAL A 36 12.28 -8.85 10.29
CA VAL A 36 11.36 -7.80 10.78
C VAL A 36 11.58 -6.49 10.02
N ALA A 37 12.84 -6.12 9.73
CA ALA A 37 13.13 -4.92 8.94
C ALA A 37 12.57 -5.03 7.52
N LEU A 38 12.77 -6.18 6.86
CA LEU A 38 12.23 -6.43 5.51
C LEU A 38 10.70 -6.44 5.48
N LEU A 39 10.05 -7.06 6.47
CA LEU A 39 8.59 -7.08 6.57
C LEU A 39 8.02 -5.68 6.80
N LYS A 40 8.68 -4.86 7.62
CA LYS A 40 8.28 -3.45 7.83
C LYS A 40 8.39 -2.64 6.55
N GLN A 41 9.48 -2.81 5.80
CA GLN A 41 9.65 -2.14 4.50
C GLN A 41 8.55 -2.57 3.52
N SER A 42 8.31 -3.87 3.38
CA SER A 42 7.26 -4.38 2.49
C SER A 42 5.87 -3.89 2.89
N LEU A 43 5.58 -3.79 4.19
CA LEU A 43 4.31 -3.26 4.70
C LEU A 43 4.13 -1.78 4.32
N ASP A 44 5.20 -0.97 4.43
CA ASP A 44 5.15 0.44 4.04
C ASP A 44 4.89 0.60 2.54
N GLU A 45 5.61 -0.15 1.70
CA GLU A 45 5.43 -0.16 0.25
C GLU A 45 3.99 -0.54 -0.15
N GLN A 46 3.44 -1.59 0.48
CA GLN A 46 2.05 -2.01 0.23
C GLN A 46 1.03 -0.98 0.73
N SER A 47 1.30 -0.31 1.84
CA SER A 47 0.44 0.77 2.35
C SER A 47 0.39 1.95 1.39
N GLN A 48 1.55 2.36 0.86
CA GLN A 48 1.63 3.42 -0.14
C GLN A 48 0.89 3.05 -1.43
N LEU A 49 1.05 1.80 -1.91
CA LEU A 49 0.33 1.31 -3.07
C LEU A 49 -1.19 1.33 -2.84
N LEU A 50 -1.64 0.88 -1.66
CA LEU A 50 -3.05 0.86 -1.30
C LEU A 50 -3.64 2.28 -1.27
N GLN A 51 -2.92 3.25 -0.69
CA GLN A 51 -3.34 4.65 -0.71
C GLN A 51 -3.45 5.19 -2.14
N LYS A 52 -2.46 4.89 -2.99
CA LYS A 52 -2.47 5.29 -4.41
C LYS A 52 -3.67 4.69 -5.14
N THR A 53 -3.91 3.39 -4.99
CA THR A 53 -5.06 2.71 -5.63
C THR A 53 -6.38 3.24 -5.12
N GLN A 54 -6.51 3.55 -3.82
CA GLN A 54 -7.70 4.19 -3.28
C GLN A 54 -7.93 5.58 -3.88
N ALA A 55 -6.88 6.39 -4.03
CA ALA A 55 -6.96 7.70 -4.66
C ALA A 55 -7.37 7.59 -6.14
N GLU A 56 -6.81 6.64 -6.89
CA GLU A 56 -7.20 6.36 -8.28
C GLU A 56 -8.66 5.90 -8.37
N LEU A 57 -9.10 5.02 -7.48
CA LEU A 57 -10.48 4.56 -7.43
C LEU A 57 -11.46 5.70 -7.10
N GLN A 58 -11.09 6.61 -6.18
CA GLN A 58 -11.88 7.81 -5.93
C GLN A 58 -11.94 8.71 -7.16
N ARG A 59 -10.83 8.93 -7.87
CA ARG A 59 -10.82 9.70 -9.13
C ARG A 59 -11.74 9.08 -10.18
N VAL A 60 -11.70 7.76 -10.35
CA VAL A 60 -12.58 7.05 -11.29
C VAL A 60 -14.05 7.17 -10.87
N ARG A 61 -14.36 7.03 -9.58
CA ARG A 61 -15.73 7.21 -9.07
C ARG A 61 -16.23 8.64 -9.26
N LEU A 62 -15.40 9.65 -8.99
CA LEU A 62 -15.72 11.05 -9.25
C LEU A 62 -15.94 11.28 -10.74
N ALA A 63 -15.06 10.77 -11.61
CA ALA A 63 -15.24 10.87 -13.06
C ALA A 63 -16.54 10.20 -13.53
N ARG A 64 -16.91 9.04 -12.97
CA ARG A 64 -18.19 8.38 -13.25
C ARG A 64 -19.40 9.15 -12.71
N GLY A 65 -19.31 9.71 -11.51
CA GLY A 65 -20.37 10.54 -10.93
C GLY A 65 -20.56 11.86 -11.68
N LEU A 66 -19.46 12.46 -12.17
CA LEU A 66 -19.45 13.65 -13.01
C LEU A 66 -19.88 13.36 -14.46
N ALA A 67 -19.65 12.15 -14.95
CA ALA A 67 -20.09 11.74 -16.28
C ALA A 67 -21.63 11.62 -16.40
N GLY A 68 -22.35 11.63 -15.27
CA GLY A 68 -23.79 11.37 -15.22
C GLY A 68 -24.13 9.97 -15.75
N SER A 69 -25.38 9.56 -15.60
CA SER A 69 -25.88 8.41 -16.35
C SER A 69 -25.79 8.70 -17.88
N PRO A 70 -25.68 7.67 -18.74
CA PRO A 70 -25.77 7.86 -20.19
C PRO A 70 -27.04 8.64 -20.61
N GLU A 71 -28.09 8.52 -19.81
CA GLU A 71 -29.37 9.20 -19.98
C GLU A 71 -29.28 10.69 -19.64
N GLU A 72 -28.61 11.06 -18.55
CA GLU A 72 -28.30 12.45 -18.20
C GLU A 72 -27.37 13.10 -19.24
N ALA A 73 -26.37 12.38 -19.74
CA ALA A 73 -25.50 12.87 -20.81
C ALA A 73 -26.28 13.13 -22.12
N ASN A 74 -27.24 12.25 -22.45
CA ASN A 74 -28.13 12.43 -23.60
C ASN A 74 -29.10 13.61 -23.40
N GLN A 75 -29.67 13.78 -22.20
CA GLN A 75 -30.52 14.93 -21.87
C GLN A 75 -29.75 16.24 -21.92
N ALA A 76 -28.53 16.29 -21.39
CA ALA A 76 -27.67 17.46 -21.45
C ALA A 76 -27.33 17.84 -22.91
N LYS A 77 -26.99 16.87 -23.77
CA LYS A 77 -26.78 17.08 -25.21
C LYS A 77 -28.03 17.65 -25.90
N ALA A 78 -29.21 17.09 -25.61
CA ALA A 78 -30.46 17.55 -26.20
C ALA A 78 -30.78 19.01 -25.82
N LYS A 79 -30.54 19.38 -24.55
CA LYS A 79 -30.72 20.75 -24.04
C LYS A 79 -29.72 21.73 -24.65
N LEU A 80 -28.47 21.31 -24.83
CA LEU A 80 -27.47 22.11 -25.54
C LEU A 80 -27.91 22.40 -26.98
N GLY A 81 -28.44 21.39 -27.68
CA GLY A 81 -28.95 21.51 -29.04
C GLY A 81 -30.23 22.34 -29.18
N SER A 82 -31.06 22.46 -28.13
CA SER A 82 -32.18 23.41 -28.14
C SER A 82 -31.68 24.85 -27.97
N LEU A 83 -30.75 25.06 -27.05
CA LEU A 83 -30.11 26.37 -26.82
C LEU A 83 -29.39 26.86 -28.06
N MET A 84 -28.65 25.99 -28.76
CA MET A 84 -27.95 26.39 -29.98
C MET A 84 -28.91 26.83 -31.09
N ARG A 85 -30.03 26.10 -31.27
CA ARG A 85 -31.10 26.51 -32.22
C ARG A 85 -31.77 27.83 -31.83
N GLU A 86 -31.84 28.11 -30.53
CA GLU A 86 -32.37 29.37 -30.01
C GLU A 86 -31.41 30.53 -30.26
N ILE A 87 -30.11 30.30 -30.07
CA ILE A 87 -29.04 31.23 -30.46
C ILE A 87 -29.09 31.49 -31.97
N ASP A 88 -29.20 30.46 -32.81
CA ASP A 88 -29.29 30.62 -34.26
C ASP A 88 -30.52 31.44 -34.67
N ARG A 89 -31.67 31.22 -34.01
CA ARG A 89 -32.87 32.04 -34.20
C ARG A 89 -32.68 33.49 -33.79
N CYS A 90 -32.04 33.73 -32.64
CA CYS A 90 -31.73 35.09 -32.19
C CYS A 90 -30.73 35.78 -33.14
N ILE A 91 -29.74 35.06 -33.66
CA ILE A 91 -28.79 35.58 -34.65
C ILE A 91 -29.52 35.94 -35.96
N ALA A 92 -30.45 35.09 -36.42
CA ALA A 92 -31.24 35.38 -37.62
C ALA A 92 -32.09 36.65 -37.46
N LEU A 93 -32.75 36.81 -36.30
CA LEU A 93 -33.53 38.01 -35.96
C LEU A 93 -32.70 39.29 -35.83
N LEU A 94 -31.39 39.18 -35.59
CA LEU A 94 -30.46 40.32 -35.53
C LEU A 94 -29.88 40.70 -36.91
N ASN A 95 -30.02 39.82 -37.90
CA ASN A 95 -29.56 40.03 -39.28
C ASN A 95 -30.70 40.39 -40.26
N GLU A 96 -31.92 40.56 -39.74
CA GLU A 96 -33.04 41.28 -40.37
C GLU A 96 -33.08 42.73 -39.88
#